data_AF-A0A2M7GPC6-F1
#
_entry.id   AF-A0A2M7GPC6-F1
#
_cell.length_a   1.000
_cell.length_b   1.000
_cell.length_c   1.000
_cell.angle_alpha   90.00
_cell.angle_beta   90.00
_cell.angle_gamma   90.00
#
_symmetry.space_group_name_H-M   'P 1'
#
loop_
_entity.id
_entity.type
_entity.pdbx_description
1 polymer ?
#
loop_
_entity_poly.entity_id
_entity_poly.type
_entity_poly.pdbx_seq_one_letter_code
_entity_poly.pdbx_strand_id
1 'polypeptide(L)'
;MSASDAAHGNDLTGIAIVVLSALLCGMLMSRLRQPAIVGYILAGVILGPSVLGVVKDHGALELLAEMGVLLLLFVVGLELSLRSFRRMWRLAVFTVA
;
A
#
# COMPACT_ATOMS: atom_id res chain seq x y z
N MET A 1 20.22 26.92 16.06
CA MET A 1 18.75 26.87 15.90
C MET A 1 18.45 26.22 14.56
N SER A 2 18.03 24.96 14.62
CA SER A 2 17.38 24.14 13.59
C SER A 2 17.94 23.99 12.17
N ALA A 3 18.90 23.07 12.03
CA ALA A 3 19.05 22.27 10.80
C ALA A 3 18.15 21.00 10.84
N SER A 4 17.40 20.79 11.93
CA SER A 4 16.52 19.64 12.17
C SER A 4 15.09 19.84 11.66
N ASP A 5 14.67 21.09 11.39
CA ASP A 5 13.32 21.39 10.85
C ASP A 5 13.24 21.19 9.32
N ALA A 6 14.38 21.22 8.60
CA ALA A 6 14.41 21.03 7.15
C ALA A 6 14.23 19.56 6.72
N ALA A 7 14.57 18.61 7.59
CA ALA A 7 14.44 17.17 7.31
C ALA A 7 12.97 16.71 7.35
N HIS A 8 12.20 17.15 8.36
CA HIS A 8 10.78 16.80 8.50
C HIS A 8 9.90 17.29 7.32
N GLY A 9 10.28 18.41 6.68
CA GLY A 9 9.56 18.92 5.51
C GLY A 9 9.70 18.01 4.29
N ASN A 10 10.83 17.31 4.15
CA ASN A 10 11.08 16.44 3.00
C ASN A 10 10.34 15.11 3.10
N ASP A 11 10.19 14.55 4.30
CA ASP A 11 9.49 13.27 4.52
C ASP A 11 8.00 13.35 4.22
N LEU A 12 7.35 14.43 4.71
CA LEU A 12 5.93 14.66 4.45
C LEU A 12 5.69 14.93 2.96
N THR A 13 6.63 15.63 2.31
CA THR A 13 6.58 15.87 0.86
C THR A 13 6.72 14.56 0.09
N GLY A 14 7.61 13.66 0.50
CA GLY A 14 7.77 12.33 -0.08
C GLY A 14 6.48 11.50 0.00
N ILE A 15 5.85 11.45 1.18
CA ILE A 15 4.57 10.78 1.37
C ILE A 15 3.47 11.41 0.50
N ALA A 16 3.41 12.75 0.44
CA ALA A 16 2.44 13.46 -0.39
C ALA A 16 2.61 13.11 -1.88
N ILE A 17 3.84 13.05 -2.39
CA ILE A 17 4.13 12.66 -3.77
C ILE A 17 3.71 11.20 -4.02
N VAL A 18 4.03 10.28 -3.11
CA VAL A 18 3.61 8.87 -3.22
C VAL A 18 2.09 8.76 -3.28
N VAL A 19 1.37 9.41 -2.37
CA VAL A 19 -0.10 9.37 -2.32
C VAL A 19 -0.73 9.99 -3.56
N LEU A 20 -0.24 11.16 -4.00
CA LEU A 20 -0.74 11.83 -5.21
C LEU A 20 -0.48 11.00 -6.47
N SER A 21 0.72 10.44 -6.61
CA SER A 21 1.08 9.59 -7.75
C SER A 21 0.25 8.31 -7.78
N ALA A 22 0.04 7.66 -6.63
CA ALA A 22 -0.83 6.51 -6.50
C ALA A 22 -2.28 6.84 -6.87
N LEU A 23 -2.81 7.98 -6.40
CA LEU A 23 -4.16 8.44 -6.74
C LEU A 23 -4.31 8.67 -8.25
N LEU A 24 -3.37 9.39 -8.87
CA LEU A 24 -3.37 9.68 -10.29
C LEU A 24 -3.30 8.40 -11.13
N CYS A 25 -2.37 7.50 -10.80
CA CYS A 25 -2.23 6.23 -11.51
C CYS A 25 -3.44 5.32 -11.30
N GLY A 26 -3.99 5.25 -10.09
CA GLY A 26 -5.22 4.50 -9.79
C GLY A 26 -6.43 5.03 -10.55
N MET A 27 -6.58 6.36 -10.65
CA MET A 27 -7.64 7.00 -11.42
C MET A 27 -7.48 6.76 -12.92
N LEU A 28 -6.25 6.82 -13.43
CA LEU A 28 -5.94 6.48 -14.83
C LEU A 28 -6.27 5.01 -15.13
N MET A 29 -5.90 4.10 -14.24
CA MET A 29 -6.14 2.67 -14.42
C MET A 29 -7.63 2.32 -14.34
N SER A 30 -8.37 3.00 -13.45
CA SER A 30 -9.83 2.91 -13.38
C SER A 30 -10.51 3.40 -14.67
N ARG A 31 -10.01 4.50 -15.28
CA ARG A 31 -10.47 4.97 -16.61
C ARG A 31 -10.24 3.94 -17.71
N LEU A 32 -9.17 3.14 -17.60
CA LEU A 32 -8.84 2.05 -18.52
C LEU A 32 -9.60 0.74 -18.22
N ARG A 33 -10.59 0.76 -17.31
CA ARG A 33 -11.35 -0.40 -16.84
C ARG A 33 -10.49 -1.48 -16.18
N GLN A 34 -9.37 -1.10 -15.60
CA GLN A 34 -8.49 -1.98 -14.86
C GLN A 34 -8.67 -1.76 -13.35
N PRO A 35 -8.42 -2.78 -12.50
CA PRO A 35 -8.48 -2.62 -11.05
C PRO A 35 -7.53 -1.50 -10.57
N ALA A 36 -8.04 -0.59 -9.73
CA ALA A 36 -7.26 0.56 -9.25
C ALA A 36 -5.96 0.17 -8.53
N ILE A 37 -5.94 -1.00 -7.87
CA ILE A 37 -4.76 -1.56 -7.21
C ILE A 37 -3.57 -1.70 -8.15
N VAL A 38 -3.80 -1.99 -9.44
CA VAL A 38 -2.73 -2.08 -10.44
C VAL A 38 -2.09 -0.70 -10.66
N GLY A 39 -2.90 0.36 -10.63
CA GLY A 39 -2.41 1.74 -10.70
C GLY A 39 -1.57 2.13 -9.48
N TYR A 40 -1.96 1.71 -8.28
CA TYR A 40 -1.17 1.96 -7.06
C TYR A 40 0.18 1.26 -7.11
N ILE A 41 0.22 0.00 -7.57
CA ILE A 41 1.48 -0.76 -7.74
C ILE A 41 2.37 -0.10 -8.80
N LEU A 42 1.80 0.32 -9.94
CA LEU A 42 2.55 1.01 -11.00
C LEU A 42 3.17 2.33 -10.50
N ALA A 43 2.42 3.12 -9.73
CA ALA A 43 2.95 4.33 -9.13
C ALA A 43 4.17 4.03 -8.25
N GLY A 44 4.10 2.98 -7.42
CA GLY A 44 5.22 2.53 -6.59
C GLY A 44 6.44 2.09 -7.40
N VAL A 45 6.25 1.33 -8.49
CA VAL A 45 7.34 0.90 -9.38
C VAL A 45 8.00 2.10 -10.05
N ILE A 46 7.21 3.06 -10.54
CA ILE A 46 7.69 4.27 -11.22
C ILE A 46 8.46 5.18 -10.25
N LEU A 47 7.93 5.37 -9.04
CA LEU A 47 8.52 6.27 -8.04
C LEU A 47 9.69 5.63 -7.28
N GLY A 48 9.78 4.30 -7.30
CA GLY A 48 10.81 3.52 -6.65
C GLY A 48 12.21 3.75 -7.21
N PRO A 49 13.25 3.28 -6.49
CA PRO A 49 14.66 3.46 -6.86
C PRO A 49 15.01 2.86 -8.22
N SER A 50 14.27 1.84 -8.66
CA SER A 50 14.51 1.15 -9.94
C SER A 50 14.17 1.97 -11.18
N VAL A 51 13.38 3.04 -11.06
CA VAL A 51 12.94 3.84 -12.21
C VAL A 51 13.31 5.32 -12.06
N LEU A 52 12.61 6.07 -11.19
CA LEU A 52 12.87 7.51 -11.01
C LEU A 52 13.74 7.82 -9.78
N GLY A 53 13.74 6.96 -8.75
CA GLY A 53 14.51 7.17 -7.52
C GLY A 53 14.24 8.50 -6.80
N VAL A 54 13.01 9.02 -6.95
CA VAL A 54 12.55 10.28 -6.33
C VAL A 54 12.40 10.12 -4.82
N VAL A 55 12.06 8.92 -4.35
CA VAL A 55 11.90 8.59 -2.93
C VAL A 55 13.10 7.74 -2.49
N LYS A 56 13.98 8.32 -1.67
CA LYS A 56 15.21 7.68 -1.15
C LYS A 56 15.21 7.45 0.35
N ASP A 57 14.40 8.20 1.09
CA ASP A 57 14.20 7.99 2.51
C ASP A 57 12.97 7.10 2.71
N HIS A 58 13.21 5.87 3.15
CA HIS A 58 12.20 4.84 3.26
C HIS A 58 11.62 4.71 4.67
N GLY A 59 12.23 5.34 5.70
CA GLY A 59 11.88 5.05 7.10
C GLY A 59 10.43 5.36 7.46
N ALA A 60 9.95 6.57 7.14
CA ALA A 60 8.57 6.97 7.43
C ALA A 60 7.53 6.26 6.55
N LEU A 61 7.88 5.98 5.28
CA LEU A 61 7.01 5.27 4.34
C LEU A 61 6.87 3.79 4.69
N GLU A 62 7.94 3.16 5.16
CA GLU A 62 7.94 1.76 5.60
C GLU A 62 7.07 1.59 6.85
N LEU A 63 7.24 2.47 7.85
CA LEU A 63 6.38 2.47 9.04
C LEU A 63 4.91 2.71 8.69
N LEU A 64 4.61 3.61 7.76
CA LEU A 64 3.25 3.84 7.28
C LEU A 64 2.68 2.62 6.55
N ALA A 65 3.50 1.93 5.75
CA ALA A 65 3.10 0.72 5.04
C ALA A 65 2.82 -0.44 6.02
N GLU A 66 3.69 -0.65 7.01
CA GLU A 66 3.49 -1.65 8.07
C GLU A 66 2.19 -1.37 8.83
N MET A 67 1.99 -0.14 9.29
CA MET A 67 0.76 0.25 9.98
C MET A 67 -0.48 0.05 9.09
N GLY A 68 -0.38 0.40 7.81
CA GLY A 68 -1.47 0.20 6.84
C GLY A 68 -1.83 -1.27 6.65
N VAL A 69 -0.84 -2.16 6.51
CA VAL A 69 -1.05 -3.60 6.38
C VAL A 69 -1.60 -4.20 7.67
N LEU A 70 -1.10 -3.78 8.84
CA LEU A 70 -1.63 -4.23 10.12
C LEU A 70 -3.09 -3.82 10.31
N LEU A 71 -3.44 -2.57 9.98
CA LEU A 71 -4.82 -2.09 10.04
C LEU A 71 -5.71 -2.84 9.03
N LEU A 72 -5.22 -3.09 7.81
CA LEU A 72 -5.95 -3.86 6.80
C LEU A 72 -6.22 -5.28 7.29
N LEU A 73 -5.21 -5.98 7.80
CA LEU A 73 -5.35 -7.34 8.34
C LEU A 73 -6.22 -7.37 9.60
N PHE A 74 -6.20 -6.32 10.41
CA PHE A 74 -7.09 -6.17 11.56
C PHE A 74 -8.55 -6.05 11.10
N VAL A 75 -8.85 -5.18 10.13
CA VAL A 75 -10.19 -5.03 9.55
C VAL A 75 -10.67 -6.34 8.91
N VAL A 76 -9.82 -6.97 8.10
CA VAL A 76 -10.09 -8.30 7.54
C VAL A 76 -10.40 -9.30 8.66
N GLY A 77 -9.63 -9.28 9.74
CA GLY A 77 -9.87 -10.10 10.93
C GLY A 77 -11.23 -9.84 11.60
N LEU A 78 -11.69 -8.59 11.64
CA LEU A 78 -13.00 -8.21 12.20
C LEU A 78 -14.17 -8.64 11.28
N GLU A 79 -13.98 -8.64 9.97
CA GLU A 79 -14.99 -9.06 8.99
C GLU A 79 -15.06 -10.60 8.84
N LEU A 80 -13.98 -11.32 9.18
CA LEU A 80 -13.90 -12.77 9.07
C LEU A 80 -14.80 -13.49 10.10
N SER A 81 -15.84 -14.16 9.60
CA SER A 81 -16.65 -15.06 10.45
C SER A 81 -15.97 -16.42 10.65
N LEU A 82 -15.63 -16.76 11.90
CA LEU A 82 -14.98 -18.04 12.27
C LEU A 82 -15.74 -19.28 11.75
N ARG A 83 -17.08 -19.20 11.69
CA ARG A 83 -17.92 -20.27 11.16
C ARG A 83 -17.74 -20.48 9.66
N SER A 84 -17.72 -19.41 8.87
CA SER A 84 -17.52 -19.49 7.41
C SER A 84 -16.09 -19.87 7.08
N PHE A 85 -15.12 -19.33 7.82
CA PHE A 85 -13.71 -19.69 7.69
C PHE A 85 -13.49 -21.19 7.91
N ARG A 86 -14.06 -21.79 8.97
CA ARG A 86 -13.93 -23.23 9.23
C ARG A 86 -14.57 -24.11 8.14
N ARG A 87 -15.65 -23.63 7.50
CA ARG A 87 -16.28 -24.34 6.37
C ARG A 87 -15.40 -24.27 5.12
N MET A 88 -14.88 -23.08 4.80
CA MET A 88 -13.98 -22.87 3.66
C MET A 88 -12.66 -23.62 3.84
N TRP A 89 -12.10 -23.66 5.05
CA TRP A 89 -10.87 -24.38 5.35
C TRP A 89 -10.99 -25.88 5.11
N ARG A 90 -12.12 -26.49 5.53
CA ARG A 90 -12.41 -27.89 5.19
C ARG A 90 -12.50 -28.08 3.67
N LEU A 91 -13.22 -27.22 2.95
CA LEU A 91 -13.33 -27.35 1.49
C LEU A 91 -11.97 -27.22 0.80
N ALA A 92 -11.14 -26.26 1.22
CA ALA A 92 -9.80 -26.06 0.67
C ALA A 92 -8.91 -27.29 0.89
N VAL A 93 -8.89 -27.86 2.09
CA VAL A 93 -8.04 -29.03 2.40
C VAL A 93 -8.57 -30.31 1.77
N PHE A 94 -9.87 -30.58 1.82
CA PHE A 94 -10.43 -31.84 1.33
C PHE A 94 -10.68 -31.90 -0.19
N THR A 95 -10.66 -30.76 -0.89
CA THR A 95 -10.89 -30.73 -2.34
C THR A 95 -9.59 -30.58 -3.13
N VAL A 96 -8.53 -30.02 -2.52
CA VAL A 96 -7.20 -29.86 -3.13
C VAL A 96 -6.25 -31.01 -2.74
N ALA A 97 -6.53 -31.76 -1.67
CA ALA A 97 -5.83 -33.01 -1.33
C ALA A 97 -6.51 -34.22 -1.99
#